data_AF-A0A4U1I445-F1
#
_entry.id   AF-A0A4U1I445-F1
#
_cell.length_a   1.000
_cell.length_b   1.000
_cell.length_c   1.000
_cell.angle_alpha   90.00
_cell.angle_beta   90.00
_cell.angle_gamma   90.00
#
_symmetry.space_group_name_H-M   'P 1'
#
loop_
_entity.id
_entity.type
_entity.pdbx_description
1 polymer ?
#
loop_
_entity_poly.entity_id
_entity_poly.type
_entity_poly.pdbx_seq_one_letter_code
_entity_poly.pdbx_strand_id
1 'polypeptide(L)'
;MSLLSIQAPAAVVMIRPHRFLPNPETASDNAFQRTSPATGIDAASLAAAARDEVSAAAQALSAAGVRVHVFDDPGENDTPDSVFPNNWFSTHPGGHVALYPMHSPNRRRERRADIVEMLKAEYRVQDVIDYSGLEYDDVFLEGTGAMVLDHLARIAYTARSRRADPLALERFCTHFNFEPICFDTADADGLPIYHTNVMMSVATEFALVGFELIKDATRRDEIRRRLAETRRSVIALANAQVANFAANALELSGRDGRVLALSRRAFDCLTQRQRELIERSARLLPLDVPTIEQAGGSVRCMLAGIHLARRGH
;
A
#
# COMPACT_ATOMS: atom_id res chain seq x y z
N MET A 1 22.00 16.61 -2.34
CA MET A 1 21.07 15.60 -2.87
C MET A 1 19.66 16.09 -2.60
N SER A 2 18.77 16.12 -3.60
CA SER A 2 17.37 16.52 -3.39
C SER A 2 16.73 15.57 -2.38
N LEU A 3 16.32 16.10 -1.22
CA LEU A 3 15.64 15.33 -0.16
C LEU A 3 14.21 14.90 -0.57
N LEU A 4 13.66 15.54 -1.60
CA LEU A 4 12.32 15.29 -2.10
C LEU A 4 12.40 14.42 -3.35
N SER A 5 11.90 13.18 -3.21
CA SER A 5 11.63 12.27 -4.33
C SER A 5 10.15 12.30 -4.62
N ILE A 6 9.77 12.33 -5.90
CA ILE A 6 8.36 12.18 -6.30
C ILE A 6 7.84 10.77 -6.01
N GLN A 7 8.74 9.79 -5.92
CA GLN A 7 8.41 8.38 -5.63
C GLN A 7 8.27 8.13 -4.12
N ALA A 8 9.03 8.86 -3.28
CA ALA A 8 9.07 8.66 -1.84
C ALA A 8 8.41 9.84 -1.11
N PRO A 9 7.13 9.73 -0.71
CA PRO A 9 6.46 10.82 -0.02
C PRO A 9 7.11 11.06 1.35
N ALA A 10 7.14 12.33 1.78
CA ALA A 10 7.66 12.73 3.09
C ALA A 10 6.59 12.74 4.20
N ALA A 11 5.34 12.43 3.85
CA ALA A 11 4.22 12.41 4.77
C ALA A 11 3.25 11.27 4.44
N VAL A 12 2.58 10.76 5.47
CA VAL A 12 1.62 9.65 5.36
C VAL A 12 0.39 9.92 6.24
N VAL A 13 -0.75 9.37 5.84
CA VAL A 13 -1.91 9.16 6.71
C VAL A 13 -1.91 7.72 7.20
N MET A 14 -2.20 7.55 8.48
CA MET A 14 -2.40 6.25 9.15
C MET A 14 -3.71 6.29 9.93
N ILE A 15 -4.35 5.13 10.08
CA ILE A 15 -5.56 4.96 10.89
C ILE A 15 -5.27 4.03 12.06
N ARG A 16 -5.62 4.46 13.28
CA ARG A 16 -5.49 3.69 14.51
C ARG A 16 -6.84 3.03 14.84
N PRO A 17 -6.98 1.69 14.72
CA PRO A 17 -8.28 1.02 14.77
C PRO A 17 -8.71 0.64 16.19
N HIS A 18 -9.87 1.06 16.68
CA HIS A 18 -10.35 0.64 18.01
C HIS A 18 -11.12 -0.68 18.00
N ARG A 19 -11.52 -1.17 16.82
CA ARG A 19 -12.15 -2.47 16.58
C ARG A 19 -11.51 -3.18 15.39
N PHE A 20 -10.36 -3.80 15.62
CA PHE A 20 -9.65 -4.56 14.60
C PHE A 20 -9.91 -6.07 14.72
N LEU A 21 -10.16 -6.71 13.58
CA LEU A 21 -10.15 -8.16 13.42
C LEU A 21 -9.87 -8.52 11.95
N PRO A 22 -9.36 -9.73 11.66
CA PRO A 22 -9.37 -10.25 10.29
C PRO A 22 -10.79 -10.23 9.72
N ASN A 23 -11.02 -9.44 8.68
CA ASN A 23 -12.35 -9.18 8.13
C ASN A 23 -12.97 -10.43 7.48
N PRO A 24 -14.12 -10.94 7.95
CA PRO A 24 -14.77 -12.10 7.34
C PRO A 24 -15.22 -11.86 5.90
N GLU A 25 -15.59 -10.62 5.53
CA GLU A 25 -16.04 -10.27 4.16
C GLU A 25 -14.91 -10.32 3.13
N THR A 26 -13.65 -10.32 3.55
CA THR A 26 -12.47 -10.41 2.66
C THR A 26 -11.79 -11.77 2.68
N ALA A 27 -12.18 -12.66 3.59
CA ALA A 27 -11.48 -13.93 3.77
C ALA A 27 -11.52 -14.83 2.52
N SER A 28 -12.56 -14.69 1.69
CA SER A 28 -12.74 -15.51 0.48
C SER A 28 -11.80 -15.15 -0.68
N ASP A 29 -11.23 -13.94 -0.69
CA ASP A 29 -10.39 -13.45 -1.79
C ASP A 29 -9.03 -12.91 -1.31
N ASN A 30 -8.74 -12.96 -0.01
CA ASN A 30 -7.46 -12.58 0.58
C ASN A 30 -6.74 -13.80 1.17
N ALA A 31 -5.95 -14.48 0.35
CA ALA A 31 -5.15 -15.65 0.77
C ALA A 31 -4.06 -15.32 1.83
N PHE A 32 -3.76 -14.04 2.05
CA PHE A 32 -2.79 -13.61 3.07
C PHE A 32 -3.44 -13.48 4.45
N GLN A 33 -4.77 -13.46 4.52
CA GLN A 33 -5.51 -13.40 5.77
C GLN A 33 -5.46 -14.74 6.49
N ARG A 34 -5.21 -14.72 7.81
CA ARG A 34 -5.23 -15.93 8.63
C ARG A 34 -6.66 -16.16 9.13
N THR A 35 -7.23 -17.31 8.79
CA THR A 35 -8.65 -17.66 9.02
C THR A 35 -8.98 -18.08 10.45
N SER A 36 -8.06 -17.96 11.40
CA SER A 36 -8.35 -18.07 12.82
C SER A 36 -7.28 -17.34 13.62
N PRO A 37 -7.65 -16.67 14.74
CA PRO A 37 -6.65 -16.34 15.73
C PRO A 37 -6.14 -17.68 16.25
N ALA A 38 -4.92 -18.07 15.86
CA ALA A 38 -4.23 -19.26 16.36
C ALA A 38 -3.90 -19.18 17.87
N THR A 39 -4.52 -18.23 18.55
CA THR A 39 -4.23 -17.74 19.88
C THR A 39 -5.60 -17.43 20.46
N GLY A 40 -5.99 -18.03 21.59
CA GLY A 40 -7.25 -17.74 22.30
C GLY A 40 -7.34 -16.32 22.88
N ILE A 41 -6.92 -15.33 22.10
CA ILE A 41 -6.96 -13.90 22.37
C ILE A 41 -8.35 -13.42 22.00
N ASP A 42 -9.03 -12.77 22.94
CA ASP A 42 -10.32 -12.17 22.68
C ASP A 42 -10.20 -10.97 21.72
N ALA A 43 -11.32 -10.59 21.10
CA ALA A 43 -11.35 -9.51 20.10
C ALA A 43 -10.90 -8.15 20.65
N ALA A 44 -11.12 -7.86 21.94
CA ALA A 44 -10.71 -6.59 22.53
C ALA A 44 -9.19 -6.53 22.71
N SER A 45 -8.58 -7.64 23.15
CA SER A 45 -7.13 -7.80 23.24
C SER A 45 -6.47 -7.70 21.86
N LEU A 46 -7.07 -8.32 20.83
CA LEU A 46 -6.60 -8.21 19.45
C LEU A 46 -6.64 -6.77 18.94
N ALA A 47 -7.75 -6.07 19.17
CA ALA A 47 -7.88 -4.67 18.79
C ALA A 47 -6.90 -3.76 19.55
N ALA A 48 -6.68 -4.01 20.84
CA ALA A 48 -5.69 -3.28 21.63
C ALA A 48 -4.27 -3.46 21.07
N ALA A 49 -3.86 -4.70 20.77
CA ALA A 49 -2.57 -4.99 20.16
C ALA A 49 -2.40 -4.28 18.81
N ALA A 50 -3.41 -4.32 17.94
CA ALA A 50 -3.40 -3.60 16.67
C ALA A 50 -3.25 -2.08 16.83
N ARG A 51 -3.93 -1.46 17.80
CA ARG A 51 -3.75 -0.03 18.12
C ARG A 51 -2.34 0.30 18.57
N ASP A 52 -1.77 -0.54 19.42
CA ASP A 52 -0.44 -0.34 19.99
C ASP A 52 0.63 -0.49 18.89
N GLU A 53 0.47 -1.47 18.00
CA GLU A 53 1.31 -1.65 16.81
C GLU A 53 1.26 -0.44 15.87
N VAL A 54 0.07 0.08 15.56
CA VAL A 54 -0.08 1.32 14.76
C VAL A 54 0.58 2.51 15.44
N SER A 55 0.40 2.65 16.75
CA SER A 55 0.97 3.76 17.52
C SER A 55 2.50 3.71 17.53
N ALA A 56 3.09 2.52 17.73
CA ALA A 56 4.53 2.31 17.68
C ALA A 56 5.09 2.56 16.27
N ALA A 57 4.39 2.09 15.23
CA ALA A 57 4.77 2.35 13.84
C ALA A 57 4.78 3.85 13.51
N ALA A 58 3.74 4.59 13.93
CA ALA A 58 3.65 6.04 13.75
C ALA A 58 4.79 6.78 14.46
N GLN A 59 5.16 6.36 15.68
CA GLN A 59 6.29 6.91 16.42
C GLN A 59 7.63 6.65 15.72
N ALA A 60 7.88 5.42 15.25
CA ALA A 60 9.10 5.05 14.54
C ALA A 60 9.27 5.84 13.23
N LEU A 61 8.19 5.99 12.45
CA LEU A 61 8.16 6.81 11.24
C LEU A 61 8.45 8.29 11.54
N SER A 62 7.82 8.83 12.59
CA SER A 62 8.03 10.21 13.03
C SER A 62 9.49 10.45 13.48
N ALA A 63 10.08 9.49 14.21
CA ALA A 63 11.48 9.54 14.63
C ALA A 63 12.45 9.53 13.44
N ALA A 64 12.10 8.81 12.36
CA ALA A 64 12.82 8.83 11.08
C ALA A 64 12.64 10.14 10.29
N GLY A 65 11.77 11.05 10.74
CA GLY A 65 11.52 12.35 10.13
C GLY A 65 10.41 12.35 9.07
N VAL A 66 9.62 11.28 8.98
CA VAL A 66 8.40 11.26 8.16
C VAL A 66 7.29 11.98 8.94
N ARG A 67 6.52 12.85 8.27
CA ARG A 67 5.32 13.42 8.89
C ARG A 67 4.20 12.38 8.91
N VAL A 68 3.68 12.07 10.09
CA VAL A 68 2.59 11.10 10.24
C VAL A 68 1.33 11.80 10.72
N HIS A 69 0.25 11.67 9.95
CA HIS A 69 -1.09 12.09 10.35
C HIS A 69 -1.87 10.85 10.79
N VAL A 70 -2.11 10.74 12.10
CA VAL A 70 -2.83 9.60 12.67
C VAL A 70 -4.27 9.98 12.97
N PHE A 71 -5.21 9.19 12.46
CA PHE A 71 -6.64 9.33 12.75
C PHE A 71 -7.12 8.12 13.55
N ASP A 72 -7.87 8.35 14.62
CA ASP A 72 -8.53 7.27 15.36
C ASP A 72 -9.81 6.83 14.63
N ASP A 73 -10.01 5.52 14.50
CA ASP A 73 -11.29 4.91 14.14
C ASP A 73 -11.94 4.33 15.39
N PRO A 74 -13.04 4.91 15.91
CA PRO A 74 -13.72 4.44 17.11
C PRO A 74 -14.44 3.09 16.90
N GLY A 75 -14.56 2.60 15.67
CA GLY A 75 -15.18 1.31 15.35
C GLY A 75 -16.71 1.35 15.26
N GLU A 76 -17.28 2.53 15.01
CA GLU A 76 -18.73 2.73 14.92
C GLU A 76 -19.33 2.25 13.58
N ASN A 77 -18.50 2.11 12.54
CA ASN A 77 -18.93 1.83 11.17
C ASN A 77 -18.79 0.36 10.74
N ASP A 78 -18.39 -0.53 11.66
CA ASP A 78 -18.10 -1.94 11.36
C ASP A 78 -17.12 -2.09 10.18
N THR A 79 -15.96 -1.43 10.34
CA THR A 79 -14.88 -1.32 9.34
C THR A 79 -13.57 -1.89 9.90
N PRO A 80 -13.46 -3.21 10.09
CA PRO A 80 -12.30 -3.81 10.75
C PRO A 80 -10.98 -3.64 9.98
N ASP A 81 -11.04 -3.37 8.67
CA ASP A 81 -9.91 -3.10 7.78
C ASP A 81 -9.55 -1.61 7.66
N SER A 82 -10.18 -0.72 8.44
CA SER A 82 -9.95 0.74 8.35
C SER A 82 -8.49 1.15 8.57
N VAL A 83 -7.69 0.29 9.21
CA VAL A 83 -6.24 0.43 9.37
C VAL A 83 -5.48 0.48 8.04
N PHE A 84 -6.11 0.15 6.90
CA PHE A 84 -5.54 0.17 5.55
C PHE A 84 -6.06 1.33 4.69
N PRO A 85 -5.74 2.60 5.01
CA PRO A 85 -6.27 3.77 4.29
C PRO A 85 -5.86 3.83 2.83
N ASN A 86 -4.76 3.17 2.47
CA ASN A 86 -4.19 3.20 1.11
C ASN A 86 -5.10 2.57 0.05
N ASN A 87 -6.13 1.84 0.48
CA ASN A 87 -7.06 1.15 -0.41
C ASN A 87 -8.20 2.05 -0.89
N TRP A 88 -8.66 3.00 -0.07
CA TRP A 88 -9.83 3.82 -0.43
C TRP A 88 -9.47 5.23 -0.92
N PHE A 89 -8.24 5.72 -0.66
CA PHE A 89 -7.76 6.94 -1.31
C PHE A 89 -6.26 6.93 -1.63
N SER A 90 -5.89 7.88 -2.45
CA SER A 90 -4.50 8.22 -2.76
C SER A 90 -4.40 9.72 -3.06
N THR A 91 -3.16 10.20 -3.09
CA THR A 91 -2.88 11.59 -3.44
C THR A 91 -1.77 11.66 -4.47
N HIS A 92 -1.82 12.68 -5.32
CA HIS A 92 -0.97 12.81 -6.48
C HIS A 92 -0.41 14.23 -6.65
N PRO A 93 0.78 14.37 -7.27
CA PRO A 93 1.31 15.66 -7.69
C PRO A 93 0.28 16.45 -8.51
N GLY A 94 0.34 17.79 -8.43
CA GLY A 94 -0.68 18.66 -9.04
C GLY A 94 -1.85 18.99 -8.12
N GLY A 95 -1.92 18.33 -6.95
CA GLY A 95 -2.94 18.62 -5.94
C GLY A 95 -4.20 17.75 -6.06
N HIS A 96 -4.08 16.56 -6.64
CA HIS A 96 -5.22 15.69 -6.88
C HIS A 96 -5.36 14.62 -5.80
N VAL A 97 -6.59 14.39 -5.35
CA VAL A 97 -6.96 13.30 -4.45
C VAL A 97 -7.89 12.36 -5.22
N ALA A 98 -7.65 11.05 -5.17
CA ALA A 98 -8.56 10.04 -5.72
C ALA A 98 -9.26 9.30 -4.58
N LEU A 99 -10.58 9.13 -4.67
CA LEU A 99 -11.35 8.22 -3.82
C LEU A 99 -11.79 7.01 -4.64
N TYR A 100 -11.69 5.82 -4.07
CA TYR A 100 -11.74 4.58 -4.82
C TYR A 100 -12.97 3.72 -4.52
N PRO A 101 -13.46 2.96 -5.52
CA PRO A 101 -14.51 1.98 -5.35
C PRO A 101 -13.95 0.71 -4.70
N MET A 102 -14.60 0.25 -3.64
CA MET A 102 -14.17 -0.90 -2.84
C MET A 102 -15.07 -2.11 -3.11
N HIS A 103 -14.45 -3.28 -3.30
CA HIS A 103 -15.19 -4.51 -3.66
C HIS A 103 -16.14 -4.92 -2.53
N SER A 104 -15.60 -5.14 -1.33
CA SER A 104 -16.38 -5.56 -0.16
C SER A 104 -17.27 -4.43 0.37
N PRO A 105 -18.57 -4.66 0.60
CA PRO A 105 -19.50 -3.62 1.06
C PRO A 105 -19.10 -2.94 2.36
N ASN A 106 -18.55 -3.68 3.35
CA ASN A 106 -18.12 -3.05 4.60
C ASN A 106 -16.98 -2.05 4.41
N ARG A 107 -16.05 -2.35 3.50
CA ARG A 107 -14.90 -1.49 3.21
C ARG A 107 -15.27 -0.17 2.54
N ARG A 108 -16.43 -0.09 1.88
CA ARG A 108 -16.96 1.16 1.30
C ARG A 108 -17.20 2.23 2.37
N ARG A 109 -17.50 1.82 3.60
CA ARG A 109 -17.71 2.70 4.76
C ARG A 109 -16.42 3.23 5.39
N GLU A 110 -15.25 2.76 4.95
CA GLU A 110 -13.94 3.24 5.42
C GLU A 110 -13.60 4.66 4.91
N ARG A 111 -14.28 5.12 3.85
CA ARG A 111 -14.05 6.45 3.28
C ARG A 111 -14.40 7.54 4.28
N ARG A 112 -13.43 8.41 4.56
CA ARG A 112 -13.48 9.37 5.66
C ARG A 112 -13.34 10.80 5.19
N ALA A 113 -14.39 11.60 5.39
CA ALA A 113 -14.43 13.01 5.00
C ALA A 113 -13.44 13.88 5.80
N ASP A 114 -13.26 13.61 7.09
CA ASP A 114 -12.35 14.35 7.96
C ASP A 114 -10.88 14.27 7.50
N ILE A 115 -10.47 13.14 6.94
CA ILE A 115 -9.15 12.98 6.31
C ILE A 115 -9.04 13.87 5.06
N VAL A 116 -10.06 13.90 4.21
CA VAL A 116 -10.07 14.75 3.00
C VAL A 116 -10.06 16.24 3.38
N GLU A 117 -10.79 16.64 4.41
CA GLU A 117 -10.80 18.03 4.90
C GLU A 117 -9.44 18.43 5.51
N MET A 118 -8.78 17.54 6.26
CA MET A 118 -7.39 17.78 6.71
C MET A 118 -6.45 17.99 5.51
N LEU A 119 -6.56 17.16 4.47
CA LEU A 119 -5.74 17.31 3.26
C LEU A 119 -5.97 18.68 2.60
N LYS A 120 -7.22 19.13 2.48
CA LYS A 120 -7.55 20.45 1.93
C LYS A 120 -7.01 21.61 2.78
N ALA A 121 -7.04 21.45 4.10
CA ALA A 121 -6.61 22.45 5.07
C ALA A 121 -5.08 22.59 5.15
N GLU A 122 -4.34 21.48 5.12
CA GLU A 122 -2.88 21.46 5.31
C GLU A 122 -2.08 21.40 4.01
N TYR A 123 -2.69 20.91 2.94
CA TYR A 123 -2.05 20.69 1.65
C TYR A 123 -2.77 21.44 0.53
N ARG A 124 -2.08 21.60 -0.59
CA ARG A 124 -2.62 22.21 -1.81
C ARG A 124 -3.41 21.16 -2.58
N VAL A 125 -4.67 20.98 -2.19
CA VAL A 125 -5.65 20.21 -2.96
C VAL A 125 -6.30 21.12 -4.00
N GLN A 126 -6.27 20.70 -5.27
CA GLN A 126 -6.98 21.31 -6.39
C GLN A 126 -8.29 20.57 -6.62
N ASP A 127 -8.22 19.25 -6.81
CA ASP A 127 -9.39 18.43 -7.16
C ASP A 127 -9.46 17.16 -6.30
N VAL A 128 -10.70 16.75 -6.05
CA VAL A 128 -11.03 15.43 -5.49
C VAL A 128 -11.83 14.67 -6.54
N ILE A 129 -11.28 13.58 -7.03
CA ILE A 129 -11.89 12.72 -8.05
C ILE A 129 -12.43 11.49 -7.34
N ASP A 130 -13.76 11.35 -7.34
CA ASP A 130 -14.43 10.24 -6.66
C ASP A 130 -14.89 9.17 -7.67
N TYR A 131 -14.28 7.99 -7.57
CA TYR A 131 -14.61 6.82 -8.39
C TYR A 131 -15.60 5.88 -7.69
N SER A 132 -16.06 6.17 -6.47
CA SER A 132 -16.97 5.28 -5.72
C SER A 132 -18.30 5.04 -6.44
N GLY A 133 -18.72 5.93 -7.35
CA GLY A 133 -19.88 5.72 -8.21
C GLY A 133 -19.77 4.49 -9.13
N LEU A 134 -18.56 3.96 -9.37
CA LEU A 134 -18.35 2.72 -10.12
C LEU A 134 -18.84 1.47 -9.37
N GLU A 135 -19.05 1.55 -8.05
CA GLU A 135 -19.53 0.44 -7.22
C GLU A 135 -20.95 -0.03 -7.61
N TYR A 136 -21.74 0.83 -8.28
CA TYR A 136 -23.08 0.48 -8.77
C TYR A 136 -23.05 -0.41 -10.03
N ASP A 137 -21.92 -0.45 -10.73
CA ASP A 137 -21.70 -1.24 -11.95
C ASP A 137 -20.77 -2.45 -11.69
N ASP A 138 -20.52 -2.79 -10.42
CA ASP A 138 -19.56 -3.84 -9.99
C ASP A 138 -18.13 -3.65 -10.53
N VAL A 139 -17.71 -2.39 -10.70
CA VAL A 139 -16.36 -2.02 -11.17
C VAL A 139 -15.54 -1.48 -9.99
N PHE A 140 -14.43 -2.15 -9.66
CA PHE A 140 -13.64 -1.88 -8.45
C PHE A 140 -12.17 -1.58 -8.72
N LEU A 141 -11.55 -0.80 -7.85
CA LEU A 141 -10.12 -0.47 -7.90
C LEU A 141 -9.67 -0.01 -6.52
N GLU A 142 -9.16 -0.91 -5.68
CA GLU A 142 -8.80 -0.63 -4.28
C GLU A 142 -7.46 0.12 -4.14
N GLY A 143 -7.41 1.30 -4.75
CA GLY A 143 -6.39 2.31 -4.60
C GLY A 143 -4.98 1.81 -4.78
N THR A 144 -4.08 2.25 -3.90
CA THR A 144 -2.67 1.85 -3.95
C THR A 144 -2.39 0.50 -3.27
N GLY A 145 -3.45 -0.24 -2.92
CA GLY A 145 -3.36 -1.68 -2.67
C GLY A 145 -3.37 -2.44 -3.99
N ALA A 146 -4.39 -2.17 -4.79
CA ALA A 146 -4.56 -2.70 -6.13
C ALA A 146 -3.51 -2.19 -7.12
N MET A 147 -2.97 -0.98 -6.94
CA MET A 147 -2.00 -0.37 -7.86
C MET A 147 -0.65 -0.10 -7.19
N VAL A 148 0.44 -0.37 -7.91
CA VAL A 148 1.78 0.14 -7.58
C VAL A 148 2.18 1.16 -8.63
N LEU A 149 2.40 2.40 -8.18
CA LEU A 149 2.66 3.53 -9.05
C LEU A 149 4.16 3.81 -9.16
N ASP A 150 4.67 3.81 -10.39
CA ASP A 150 5.96 4.39 -10.71
C ASP A 150 5.76 5.85 -11.12
N HIS A 151 6.00 6.75 -10.17
CA HIS A 151 5.81 8.18 -10.37
C HIS A 151 6.86 8.78 -11.33
N LEU A 152 8.02 8.13 -11.50
CA LEU A 152 9.06 8.57 -12.43
C LEU A 152 8.75 8.14 -13.85
N ALA A 153 8.43 6.86 -14.06
CA ALA A 153 8.09 6.34 -15.39
C ALA A 153 6.66 6.66 -15.82
N ARG A 154 5.82 7.13 -14.90
CA ARG A 154 4.38 7.34 -15.10
C ARG A 154 3.67 6.06 -15.49
N ILE A 155 3.95 4.96 -14.77
CA ILE A 155 3.33 3.65 -15.00
C ILE A 155 2.54 3.22 -13.76
N ALA A 156 1.34 2.66 -13.95
CA ALA A 156 0.55 2.00 -12.92
C ALA A 156 0.56 0.48 -13.15
N TYR A 157 1.35 -0.23 -12.34
CA TYR A 157 1.40 -1.69 -12.36
C TYR A 157 0.25 -2.27 -11.54
N THR A 158 -0.54 -3.15 -12.15
CA THR A 158 -1.77 -3.68 -11.55
C THR A 158 -1.96 -5.16 -11.86
N ALA A 159 -1.88 -6.01 -10.83
CA ALA A 159 -2.34 -7.37 -10.87
C ALA A 159 -3.87 -7.39 -10.94
N ARG A 160 -4.43 -8.04 -11.95
CA ARG A 160 -5.89 -8.17 -12.12
C ARG A 160 -6.46 -9.05 -11.01
N SER A 161 -7.53 -8.58 -10.36
CA SER A 161 -8.24 -9.30 -9.31
C SER A 161 -9.68 -8.79 -9.19
N ARG A 162 -10.47 -9.33 -8.25
CA ARG A 162 -11.81 -8.80 -7.91
C ARG A 162 -11.79 -7.35 -7.41
N ARG A 163 -10.61 -6.87 -7.02
CA ARG A 163 -10.37 -5.56 -6.39
C ARG A 163 -9.67 -4.59 -7.36
N ALA A 164 -9.43 -5.01 -8.61
CA ALA A 164 -8.66 -4.27 -9.60
C ALA A 164 -9.18 -4.54 -11.01
N ASP A 165 -10.22 -3.80 -11.41
CA ASP A 165 -10.82 -3.87 -12.73
C ASP A 165 -10.02 -3.03 -13.76
N PRO A 166 -9.70 -3.58 -14.94
CA PRO A 166 -8.99 -2.85 -16.00
C PRO A 166 -9.68 -1.56 -16.45
N LEU A 167 -11.01 -1.49 -16.47
CA LEU A 167 -11.76 -0.30 -16.86
C LEU A 167 -11.57 0.84 -15.85
N ALA A 168 -11.62 0.53 -14.55
CA ALA A 168 -11.33 1.52 -13.51
C ALA A 168 -9.87 1.97 -13.57
N LEU A 169 -8.94 1.05 -13.81
CA LEU A 169 -7.53 1.35 -14.01
C LEU A 169 -7.31 2.31 -15.19
N GLU A 170 -7.93 2.06 -16.35
CA GLU A 170 -7.84 2.93 -17.52
C GLU A 170 -8.37 4.34 -17.24
N ARG A 171 -9.51 4.45 -16.54
CA ARG A 171 -10.05 5.76 -16.12
C ARG A 171 -9.11 6.49 -15.17
N PHE A 172 -8.52 5.77 -14.20
CA PHE A 172 -7.50 6.33 -13.31
C PHE A 172 -6.28 6.81 -14.09
N CYS A 173 -5.71 5.95 -14.93
CA CYS A 173 -4.54 6.26 -15.74
C CYS A 173 -4.76 7.46 -16.67
N THR A 174 -5.95 7.58 -17.26
CA THR A 174 -6.32 8.73 -18.12
C THR A 174 -6.38 10.03 -17.31
N HIS A 175 -7.07 10.05 -16.17
CA HIS A 175 -7.17 11.27 -15.34
C HIS A 175 -5.83 11.68 -14.73
N PHE A 176 -5.06 10.70 -14.26
CA PHE A 176 -3.82 10.96 -13.54
C PHE A 176 -2.58 10.89 -14.41
N ASN A 177 -2.71 10.73 -15.74
CA ASN A 177 -1.63 10.66 -16.73
C ASN A 177 -0.57 9.59 -16.38
N PHE A 178 -1.02 8.35 -16.23
CA PHE A 178 -0.21 7.14 -16.10
C PHE A 178 -0.49 6.20 -17.28
N GLU A 179 0.49 5.37 -17.63
CA GLU A 179 0.31 4.22 -18.51
C GLU A 179 -0.17 3.02 -17.68
N PRO A 180 -1.29 2.36 -18.05
CA PRO A 180 -1.74 1.16 -17.36
C PRO A 180 -0.93 -0.07 -17.81
N ILE A 181 -0.33 -0.78 -16.87
CA ILE A 181 0.19 -2.14 -17.09
C ILE A 181 -0.58 -3.11 -16.21
N CYS A 182 -1.61 -3.72 -16.80
CA CYS A 182 -2.42 -4.75 -16.15
C CYS A 182 -1.91 -6.16 -16.53
N PHE A 183 -1.79 -7.05 -15.55
CA PHE A 183 -1.29 -8.41 -15.76
C PHE A 183 -1.99 -9.43 -14.87
N ASP A 184 -2.05 -10.67 -15.34
CA ASP A 184 -2.62 -11.79 -14.58
C ASP A 184 -1.57 -12.45 -13.69
N THR A 185 -1.99 -12.81 -12.48
CA THR A 185 -1.15 -13.47 -11.47
C THR A 185 -1.74 -14.80 -11.01
N ALA A 186 -0.90 -15.63 -10.40
CA ALA A 186 -1.31 -16.78 -9.61
C ALA A 186 -0.36 -17.00 -8.44
N ASP A 187 -0.93 -17.31 -7.28
CA ASP A 187 -0.20 -17.90 -6.17
C ASP A 187 0.01 -19.42 -6.37
N ALA A 188 0.48 -20.10 -5.32
CA ALA A 188 0.75 -21.54 -5.34
C ALA A 188 -0.52 -22.40 -5.56
N ASP A 189 -1.70 -21.87 -5.20
CA ASP A 189 -3.00 -22.54 -5.35
C ASP A 189 -3.70 -22.12 -6.66
N GLY A 190 -3.03 -21.30 -7.50
CA GLY A 190 -3.55 -20.83 -8.78
C GLY A 190 -4.49 -19.63 -8.66
N LEU A 191 -4.65 -19.06 -7.46
CA LEU A 191 -5.54 -17.93 -7.21
C LEU A 191 -4.86 -16.60 -7.57
N PRO A 192 -5.59 -15.63 -8.14
CA PRO A 192 -5.03 -14.30 -8.40
C PRO A 192 -4.58 -13.60 -7.12
N ILE A 193 -3.46 -12.88 -7.20
CA ILE A 193 -3.01 -12.01 -6.12
C ILE A 193 -3.99 -10.83 -6.00
N TYR A 194 -4.59 -10.68 -4.81
CA TYR A 194 -5.69 -9.76 -4.61
C TYR A 194 -5.29 -8.28 -4.75
N HIS A 195 -4.08 -7.91 -4.28
CA HIS A 195 -3.52 -6.56 -4.34
C HIS A 195 -2.07 -6.59 -4.85
N THR A 196 -1.74 -5.75 -5.83
CA THR A 196 -0.39 -5.67 -6.42
C THR A 196 0.69 -5.35 -5.37
N ASN A 197 0.37 -4.52 -4.38
CA ASN A 197 1.34 -4.06 -3.38
C ASN A 197 1.85 -5.16 -2.43
N VAL A 198 1.25 -6.36 -2.44
CA VAL A 198 1.77 -7.49 -1.65
C VAL A 198 2.93 -8.19 -2.38
N MET A 199 2.97 -8.09 -3.71
CA MET A 199 3.98 -8.74 -4.55
C MET A 199 4.96 -7.77 -5.23
N MET A 200 4.66 -6.47 -5.22
CA MET A 200 5.49 -5.45 -5.87
C MET A 200 5.61 -4.17 -5.03
N SER A 201 6.82 -3.59 -5.00
CA SER A 201 7.08 -2.23 -4.53
C SER A 201 8.09 -1.54 -5.44
N VAL A 202 7.81 -0.27 -5.78
CA VAL A 202 8.68 0.57 -6.60
C VAL A 202 9.19 1.71 -5.73
N ALA A 203 10.50 1.73 -5.51
CA ALA A 203 11.23 2.80 -4.82
C ALA A 203 11.95 3.69 -5.83
N THR A 204 12.72 4.67 -5.38
CA THR A 204 13.44 5.61 -6.25
C THR A 204 14.55 4.90 -7.04
N GLU A 205 15.35 4.05 -6.39
CA GLU A 205 16.57 3.44 -6.97
C GLU A 205 16.47 1.91 -7.12
N PHE A 206 15.39 1.29 -6.63
CA PHE A 206 15.17 -0.15 -6.69
C PHE A 206 13.68 -0.49 -6.83
N ALA A 207 13.40 -1.72 -7.21
CA ALA A 207 12.06 -2.30 -7.17
C ALA A 207 12.13 -3.71 -6.58
N LEU A 208 11.17 -4.06 -5.74
CA LEU A 208 11.00 -5.41 -5.19
C LEU A 208 9.84 -6.07 -5.95
N VAL A 209 10.06 -7.24 -6.55
CA VAL A 209 9.02 -7.88 -7.39
C VAL A 209 9.03 -9.40 -7.28
N GLY A 210 7.89 -9.99 -6.95
CA GLY A 210 7.62 -11.43 -7.05
C GLY A 210 7.30 -11.86 -8.49
N PHE A 211 8.30 -11.94 -9.37
CA PHE A 211 8.09 -12.21 -10.79
C PHE A 211 7.47 -13.57 -11.10
N GLU A 212 7.71 -14.59 -10.27
CA GLU A 212 7.14 -15.94 -10.48
C GLU A 212 5.62 -16.00 -10.27
N LEU A 213 5.02 -14.95 -9.69
CA LEU A 213 3.57 -14.84 -9.56
C LEU A 213 2.90 -14.35 -10.84
N ILE A 214 3.66 -13.82 -11.81
CA ILE A 214 3.12 -13.30 -13.09
C ILE A 214 3.05 -14.46 -14.08
N LYS A 215 1.83 -14.79 -14.54
CA LYS A 215 1.58 -15.97 -15.39
C LYS A 215 2.23 -15.88 -16.76
N ASP A 216 2.09 -14.73 -17.41
CA ASP A 216 2.57 -14.52 -18.77
C ASP A 216 4.05 -14.12 -18.78
N ALA A 217 4.89 -14.98 -19.36
CA ALA A 217 6.34 -14.77 -19.39
C ALA A 217 6.74 -13.51 -20.18
N THR A 218 6.03 -13.20 -21.27
CA THR A 218 6.30 -12.01 -22.09
C THR A 218 6.04 -10.73 -21.28
N ARG A 219 4.91 -10.68 -20.57
CA ARG A 219 4.52 -9.58 -19.70
C ARG A 219 5.46 -9.45 -18.51
N ARG A 220 5.91 -10.57 -17.96
CA ARG A 220 6.91 -10.61 -16.89
C ARG A 220 8.24 -9.98 -17.33
N ASP A 221 8.71 -10.32 -18.53
CA ASP A 221 9.94 -9.76 -19.10
C ASP A 221 9.78 -8.28 -19.47
N GLU A 222 8.62 -7.90 -19.99
CA GLU A 222 8.28 -6.50 -20.22
C GLU A 222 8.34 -5.68 -18.93
N ILE A 223 7.66 -6.11 -17.85
CA ILE A 223 7.68 -5.42 -16.55
C ILE A 223 9.11 -5.28 -16.04
N ARG A 224 9.92 -6.35 -16.13
CA ARG A 224 11.34 -6.32 -15.75
C ARG A 224 12.11 -5.25 -16.53
N ARG A 225 11.89 -5.16 -17.86
CA ARG A 225 12.52 -4.16 -18.72
C ARG A 225 12.07 -2.74 -18.36
N ARG A 226 10.76 -2.50 -18.22
CA ARG A 226 10.19 -1.18 -17.87
C ARG A 226 10.74 -0.66 -16.54
N LEU A 227 10.86 -1.53 -15.53
CA LEU A 227 11.49 -1.17 -14.26
C LEU A 227 12.98 -0.85 -14.43
N ALA A 228 13.70 -1.58 -15.27
CA ALA A 228 15.13 -1.36 -15.53
C ALA A 228 15.41 -0.09 -16.38
N GLU A 229 14.47 0.35 -17.23
CA GLU A 229 14.60 1.56 -18.08
C GLU A 229 14.85 2.83 -17.23
N THR A 230 14.36 2.83 -15.99
CA THR A 230 14.57 3.91 -15.02
C THR A 230 15.85 3.76 -14.18
N ARG A 231 16.76 2.84 -14.57
CA ARG A 231 18.03 2.52 -13.90
C ARG A 231 17.90 1.94 -12.49
N ARG A 232 16.70 1.49 -12.11
CA ARG A 232 16.48 0.84 -10.81
C ARG A 232 17.15 -0.52 -10.74
N SER A 233 17.64 -0.86 -9.55
CA SER A 233 18.00 -2.24 -9.21
C SER A 233 16.73 -3.07 -9.06
N VAL A 234 16.48 -3.98 -10.00
CA VAL A 234 15.33 -4.88 -9.96
C VAL A 234 15.66 -6.08 -9.08
N ILE A 235 15.07 -6.12 -7.88
CA ILE A 235 15.28 -7.16 -6.89
C ILE A 235 14.12 -8.16 -6.97
N ALA A 236 14.40 -9.34 -7.51
CA ALA A 236 13.43 -10.43 -7.53
C ALA A 236 13.20 -10.97 -6.11
N LEU A 237 11.94 -11.21 -5.77
CA LEU A 237 11.51 -11.87 -4.53
C LEU A 237 11.07 -13.29 -4.84
N ALA A 238 11.47 -14.23 -3.97
CA ALA A 238 10.88 -15.58 -3.99
C ALA A 238 9.44 -15.55 -3.46
N ASN A 239 8.62 -16.53 -3.86
CA ASN A 239 7.22 -16.63 -3.39
C ASN A 239 7.13 -16.68 -1.86
N ALA A 240 8.07 -17.35 -1.19
CA ALA A 240 8.15 -17.35 0.27
C ALA A 240 8.40 -15.96 0.87
N GLN A 241 9.16 -15.09 0.20
CA GLN A 241 9.38 -13.72 0.66
C GLN A 241 8.13 -12.87 0.44
N VAL A 242 7.44 -13.05 -0.69
CA VAL A 242 6.14 -12.40 -0.94
C VAL A 242 5.10 -12.82 0.11
N ALA A 243 5.00 -14.11 0.43
CA ALA A 243 4.14 -14.63 1.49
C ALA A 243 4.47 -14.07 2.89
N ASN A 244 5.70 -13.56 3.08
CA ASN A 244 6.17 -12.85 4.27
C ASN A 244 6.20 -11.32 4.08
N PHE A 245 5.39 -10.80 3.15
CA PHE A 245 5.16 -9.38 2.91
C PHE A 245 6.40 -8.57 2.49
N ALA A 246 7.44 -9.20 1.94
CA ALA A 246 8.69 -8.53 1.54
C ALA A 246 8.48 -7.37 0.56
N ALA A 247 7.47 -7.44 -0.30
CA ALA A 247 7.10 -6.35 -1.21
C ALA A 247 6.08 -5.37 -0.63
N ASN A 248 5.43 -5.66 0.51
CA ASN A 248 4.48 -4.76 1.15
C ASN A 248 5.23 -3.67 1.95
N ALA A 249 6.08 -2.94 1.23
CA ALA A 249 6.98 -1.91 1.75
C ALA A 249 6.81 -0.60 0.97
N LEU A 250 7.07 0.53 1.64
CA LEU A 250 6.99 1.87 1.05
C LEU A 250 8.28 2.65 1.31
N GLU A 251 8.90 3.17 0.25
CA GLU A 251 9.98 4.15 0.41
C GLU A 251 9.39 5.51 0.79
N LEU A 252 9.96 6.14 1.81
CA LEU A 252 9.54 7.43 2.35
C LEU A 252 10.75 8.36 2.47
N SER A 253 10.53 9.65 2.31
CA SER A 253 11.56 10.66 2.59
C SER A 253 11.56 11.01 4.08
N GLY A 254 12.60 10.57 4.80
CA GLY A 254 12.87 10.96 6.18
C GLY A 254 13.77 12.18 6.30
N ARG A 255 14.14 12.55 7.53
CA ARG A 255 15.01 13.71 7.80
C ARG A 255 16.43 13.52 7.27
N ASP A 256 16.99 12.34 7.50
CA ASP A 256 18.41 12.04 7.23
C ASP A 256 18.60 11.31 5.87
N GLY A 257 17.54 11.17 5.08
CA GLY A 257 17.52 10.43 3.83
C GLY A 257 16.27 9.57 3.67
N ARG A 258 16.23 8.77 2.60
CA ARG A 258 15.10 7.86 2.36
C ARG A 258 15.13 6.68 3.31
N VAL A 259 13.95 6.23 3.71
CA VAL A 259 13.75 5.03 4.51
C VAL A 259 12.80 4.09 3.77
N LEU A 260 13.04 2.78 3.84
CA LEU A 260 12.07 1.78 3.38
C LEU A 260 11.31 1.29 4.62
N ALA A 261 10.05 1.68 4.76
CA ALA A 261 9.16 1.15 5.78
C ALA A 261 8.67 -0.23 5.34
N LEU A 262 8.94 -1.25 6.15
CA LEU A 262 8.58 -2.65 5.92
C LEU A 262 8.32 -3.34 7.26
N SER A 263 7.63 -4.48 7.28
CA SER A 263 7.46 -5.21 8.55
C SER A 263 8.75 -5.88 8.99
N ARG A 264 8.86 -6.19 10.28
CA ARG A 264 9.93 -7.05 10.83
C ARG A 264 10.02 -8.38 10.07
N ARG A 265 8.87 -9.02 9.84
CA ARG A 265 8.74 -10.26 9.10
C ARG A 265 9.27 -10.15 7.67
N ALA A 266 8.95 -9.07 6.98
CA ALA A 266 9.51 -8.76 5.67
C ALA A 266 11.03 -8.60 5.73
N PHE A 267 11.55 -7.83 6.69
CA PHE A 267 12.98 -7.59 6.87
C PHE A 267 13.77 -8.89 7.13
N ASP A 268 13.26 -9.76 8.00
CA ASP A 268 13.91 -11.00 8.41
C ASP A 268 13.96 -12.02 7.26
N CYS A 269 12.98 -12.00 6.34
CA CYS A 269 12.95 -12.92 5.20
C CYS A 269 13.78 -12.45 3.99
N LEU A 270 14.23 -11.18 3.96
CA LEU A 270 15.16 -10.70 2.94
C LEU A 270 16.53 -11.35 3.09
N THR A 271 17.20 -11.62 1.98
CA THR A 271 18.60 -12.07 2.01
C THR A 271 19.52 -10.90 2.37
N GLN A 272 20.70 -11.21 2.91
CA GLN A 272 21.72 -10.20 3.19
C GLN A 272 22.03 -9.35 1.95
N ARG A 273 22.13 -10.00 0.78
CA ARG A 273 22.39 -9.32 -0.49
C ARG A 273 21.26 -8.37 -0.89
N GLN A 274 20.00 -8.74 -0.69
CA GLN A 274 18.85 -7.87 -0.99
C GLN A 274 18.83 -6.65 -0.06
N ARG A 275 19.11 -6.83 1.24
CA ARG A 275 19.22 -5.72 2.20
C ARG A 275 20.32 -4.75 1.80
N GLU A 276 21.51 -5.24 1.48
CA GLU A 276 22.63 -4.41 1.01
C GLU A 276 22.31 -3.62 -0.27
N LEU A 277 21.50 -4.18 -1.18
CA LEU A 277 21.08 -3.48 -2.39
C LEU A 277 20.12 -2.33 -2.08
N ILE A 278 19.17 -2.54 -1.15
CA ILE A 278 18.23 -1.51 -0.69
C ILE A 278 18.99 -0.39 0.06
N GLU A 279 19.86 -0.77 0.98
CA GLU A 279 20.61 0.13 1.88
C GLU A 279 21.60 1.05 1.17
N ARG A 280 21.91 0.80 -0.11
CA ARG A 280 22.62 1.76 -0.98
C ARG A 280 21.90 3.09 -1.13
N SER A 281 20.57 3.09 -0.97
CA SER A 281 19.73 4.24 -1.32
C SER A 281 18.62 4.56 -0.32
N ALA A 282 18.24 3.61 0.55
CA ALA A 282 17.24 3.80 1.58
C ALA A 282 17.58 2.97 2.82
N ARG A 283 17.52 3.57 4.01
CA ARG A 283 17.69 2.84 5.28
C ARG A 283 16.47 1.95 5.53
N LEU A 284 16.69 0.68 5.86
CA LEU A 284 15.60 -0.21 6.26
C LEU A 284 15.01 0.25 7.60
N LEU A 285 13.68 0.37 7.67
CA LEU A 285 12.93 0.70 8.89
C LEU A 285 11.92 -0.41 9.19
N PRO A 286 12.35 -1.49 9.85
CA PRO A 286 11.47 -2.60 10.17
C PRO A 286 10.48 -2.20 11.28
N LEU A 287 9.19 -2.46 11.06
CA LEU A 287 8.10 -2.18 12.00
C LEU A 287 7.47 -3.49 12.46
N ASP A 288 7.24 -3.62 13.76
CA ASP A 288 6.64 -4.81 14.36
C ASP A 288 5.11 -4.67 14.31
N VAL A 289 4.48 -5.37 13.35
CA VAL A 289 3.02 -5.34 13.10
C VAL A 289 2.37 -6.74 12.98
N PRO A 290 2.72 -7.72 13.85
CA PRO A 290 2.30 -9.11 13.69
C PRO A 290 0.78 -9.31 13.83
N THR A 291 0.08 -8.44 14.55
CA THR A 291 -1.38 -8.49 14.68
C THR A 291 -2.05 -7.99 13.41
N ILE A 292 -1.60 -6.86 12.86
CA ILE A 292 -2.11 -6.32 11.59
C ILE A 292 -1.94 -7.33 10.45
N GLU A 293 -0.81 -8.04 10.39
CA GLU A 293 -0.53 -9.05 9.37
C GLU A 293 -1.50 -10.23 9.37
N GLN A 294 -2.28 -10.43 10.43
CA GLN A 294 -3.33 -11.47 10.45
C GLN A 294 -4.52 -11.13 9.54
N ALA A 295 -4.78 -9.85 9.27
CA ALA A 295 -5.81 -9.39 8.32
C ALA A 295 -5.36 -9.48 6.86
N GLY A 296 -4.13 -9.94 6.58
CA GLY A 296 -3.60 -10.13 5.23
C GLY A 296 -3.03 -8.87 4.58
N GLY A 297 -2.97 -7.74 5.29
CA GLY A 297 -2.20 -6.54 4.93
C GLY A 297 -0.94 -6.38 5.79
N SER A 298 0.00 -5.53 5.39
CA SER A 298 1.21 -5.21 6.18
C SER A 298 1.53 -3.72 6.08
N VAL A 299 2.79 -3.34 6.31
CA VAL A 299 3.22 -1.95 6.48
C VAL A 299 2.82 -1.05 5.31
N ARG A 300 2.99 -1.45 4.04
CA ARG A 300 2.59 -0.59 2.91
C ARG A 300 1.09 -0.30 2.91
N CYS A 301 0.25 -1.26 3.32
CA CYS A 301 -1.20 -1.08 3.39
C CYS A 301 -1.60 -0.06 4.47
N MET A 302 -0.87 -0.01 5.59
CA MET A 302 -1.13 0.92 6.69
C MET A 302 -0.85 2.39 6.34
N LEU A 303 -0.20 2.65 5.21
CA LEU A 303 0.34 3.97 4.86
C LEU A 303 -0.32 4.53 3.61
N ALA A 304 -1.11 5.59 3.73
CA ALA A 304 -1.51 6.40 2.58
C ALA A 304 -0.49 7.54 2.38
N GLY A 305 0.40 7.39 1.41
CA GLY A 305 1.43 8.39 1.08
C GLY A 305 0.83 9.70 0.57
N ILE A 306 1.33 10.83 1.08
CA ILE A 306 0.89 12.17 0.68
C ILE A 306 1.87 12.77 -0.34
N HIS A 307 1.46 12.78 -1.61
CA HIS A 307 2.17 13.40 -2.74
C HIS A 307 1.66 14.80 -3.07
N LEU A 308 1.11 15.50 -2.06
CA LEU A 308 0.62 16.88 -2.19
C LEU A 308 1.67 17.85 -1.66
N ALA A 309 1.76 19.03 -2.30
CA ALA A 309 2.53 20.14 -1.74
C ALA A 309 1.83 20.68 -0.48
N ARG A 310 2.58 20.92 0.59
CA ARG A 310 2.01 21.61 1.77
C ARG A 310 1.62 23.04 1.42
N ARG A 311 0.62 23.56 2.13
CA ARG A 311 0.43 25.00 2.23
C ARG A 311 1.58 25.58 3.06
N GLY A 312 2.17 26.67 2.59
CA GLY A 312 3.10 27.44 3.41
C GLY A 312 2.29 28.21 4.45
N HIS A 313 2.78 28.21 5.69
CA HIS A 313 2.39 29.22 6.68
C HIS A 313 3.33 30.41 6.55
#